data_AF-A0A9E5ZK65-F1
#
_entry.id   AF-A0A9E5ZK65-F1
#
_cell.length_a   1.000
_cell.length_b   1.000
_cell.length_c   1.000
_cell.angle_alpha   90.00
_cell.angle_beta   90.00
_cell.angle_gamma   90.00
#
_symmetry.space_group_name_H-M   'P 1'
#
loop_
_entity.id
_entity.type
_entity.pdbx_description
1 polymer ?
#
loop_
_entity_poly.entity_id
_entity_poly.type
_entity_poly.pdbx_seq_one_letter_code
_entity_poly.pdbx_strand_id
1 'polypeptide(L)'
;MKNILKIIILITLIISLLIAIYTTQENGFYQYVRWLVFLSGIYFCYFYYKSSTENTLLWLFLVMIVLYNPVFQIHLGDDAWKMFDGVIILISSYSLLERSEKVLNPLFDLRDKIGSFIDKLPLFFKRIINLILSVIFMISIFFIFKEVIMIIIVPILSFVIEAYKYSS
;
A
#
# COMPACT_ATOMS: atom_id res chain seq x y z
N MET A 1 5.70 -7.64 11.81
CA MET A 1 6.48 -7.26 10.60
C MET A 1 5.85 -7.73 9.28
N LYS A 2 5.57 -9.02 9.06
CA LYS A 2 5.01 -9.52 7.77
C LYS A 2 3.74 -8.79 7.30
N ASN A 3 2.92 -8.26 8.21
CA ASN A 3 1.71 -7.54 7.82
C ASN A 3 1.94 -6.09 7.40
N ILE A 4 2.86 -5.39 8.07
CA ILE A 4 3.24 -4.02 7.75
C ILE A 4 3.92 -3.97 6.38
N LEU A 5 4.85 -4.90 6.11
CA LEU A 5 5.50 -5.01 4.81
C LEU A 5 4.49 -5.18 3.65
N LYS A 6 3.42 -5.94 3.85
CA LYS A 6 2.38 -6.12 2.82
C LYS A 6 1.54 -4.87 2.60
N ILE A 7 1.20 -4.18 3.69
CA ILE A 7 0.50 -2.89 3.63
C ILE A 7 1.33 -1.89 2.82
N ILE A 8 2.62 -1.82 3.12
CA ILE A 8 3.59 -0.98 2.40
C ILE A 8 3.60 -1.32 0.90
N ILE A 9 3.79 -2.58 0.53
CA ILE A 9 3.86 -2.98 -0.88
C ILE A 9 2.53 -2.65 -1.60
N LEU A 10 1.38 -2.89 -0.96
CA LEU A 10 0.06 -2.54 -1.53
C LEU A 10 -0.08 -1.03 -1.75
N ILE A 11 0.34 -0.21 -0.79
CA ILE A 11 0.28 1.25 -0.90
C ILE A 11 1.17 1.74 -2.05
N THR A 12 2.42 1.26 -2.11
CA THR A 12 3.34 1.59 -3.20
C THR A 12 2.76 1.20 -4.56
N LEU A 13 2.18 0.00 -4.65
CA LEU A 13 1.52 -0.50 -5.85
C LEU A 13 0.36 0.41 -6.28
N ILE A 14 -0.56 0.72 -5.37
CA ILE A 14 -1.72 1.59 -5.63
C ILE A 14 -1.27 2.96 -6.14
N ILE A 15 -0.28 3.57 -5.48
CA ILE A 15 0.21 4.90 -5.86
C ILE A 15 0.91 4.86 -7.21
N SER A 16 1.73 3.83 -7.47
CA SER A 16 2.41 3.68 -8.76
C SER A 16 1.42 3.54 -9.92
N LEU A 17 0.34 2.77 -9.74
CA LEU A 17 -0.72 2.61 -10.73
C LEU A 17 -1.58 3.87 -10.88
N LEU A 18 -1.85 4.59 -9.80
CA LEU A 18 -2.55 5.88 -9.87
C LEU A 18 -1.77 6.89 -10.71
N ILE A 19 -0.46 6.98 -10.51
CA ILE A 19 0.39 7.83 -11.35
C ILE A 19 0.37 7.31 -12.79
N ALA A 20 0.42 5.98 -12.98
CA ALA A 20 0.41 5.36 -14.31
C ALA A 20 -0.82 5.77 -15.16
N ILE A 21 -2.01 5.89 -14.55
CA ILE A 21 -3.25 6.32 -15.22
C ILE A 21 -3.13 7.70 -15.87
N TYR A 22 -2.35 8.61 -15.26
CA TYR A 22 -2.14 9.96 -15.78
C TYR A 22 -0.92 10.09 -16.68
N THR A 23 -0.19 9.00 -16.92
CA THR A 23 1.01 8.97 -17.78
C THR A 23 0.79 8.15 -19.04
N THR A 24 1.49 8.49 -20.12
CA THR A 24 1.49 7.69 -21.35
C THR A 24 2.40 6.47 -21.23
N GLN A 25 2.08 5.40 -21.94
CA GLN A 25 2.84 4.14 -21.90
C GLN A 25 4.25 4.24 -22.45
N GLU A 26 4.47 5.18 -23.37
CA GLU A 26 5.77 5.40 -24.02
C GLU A 26 6.79 6.07 -23.09
N ASN A 27 6.38 6.50 -21.90
CA ASN A 27 7.28 7.09 -20.93
C ASN A 27 8.13 6.03 -20.22
N GLY A 28 9.41 6.35 -19.99
CA GLY A 28 10.32 5.51 -19.17
C GLY A 28 9.79 5.22 -17.76
N PHE A 29 8.92 6.09 -17.22
CA PHE A 29 8.21 5.85 -15.96
C PHE A 29 7.31 4.62 -16.00
N TYR A 30 6.61 4.40 -17.11
CA TYR A 30 5.69 3.26 -17.24
C TYR A 30 6.47 1.93 -17.22
N GLN A 31 7.70 1.92 -17.72
CA GLN A 31 8.59 0.76 -17.60
C GLN A 31 8.98 0.48 -16.14
N TYR A 32 9.19 1.53 -15.33
CA TYR A 32 9.41 1.36 -13.88
C TYR A 32 8.16 0.80 -13.19
N VAL A 33 6.97 1.31 -13.50
CA VAL A 33 5.70 0.79 -12.96
C VAL A 33 5.54 -0.70 -13.30
N ARG A 34 5.85 -1.11 -14.54
CA ARG A 34 5.83 -2.54 -14.93
C ARG A 34 6.70 -3.40 -14.02
N TRP A 35 7.94 -3.01 -13.77
CA TRP A 35 8.82 -3.73 -12.83
C TRP A 35 8.25 -3.78 -11.41
N LEU A 36 7.70 -2.67 -10.91
CA LEU A 36 7.15 -2.57 -9.57
C LEU A 36 5.92 -3.48 -9.40
N VAL A 37 4.99 -3.43 -10.34
CA VAL A 37 3.76 -4.24 -10.38
C VAL A 37 4.08 -5.72 -10.59
N PHE A 38 5.05 -6.02 -11.44
CA PHE A 38 5.52 -7.39 -11.69
C PHE A 38 6.13 -8.03 -10.43
N LEU A 39 7.08 -7.36 -9.78
CA LEU A 39 7.76 -7.89 -8.59
C LEU A 39 6.82 -8.00 -7.39
N SER A 40 5.95 -7.02 -7.19
CA SER A 40 4.92 -7.08 -6.16
C SER A 40 3.92 -8.20 -6.43
N GLY A 41 3.54 -8.40 -7.70
CA GLY A 41 2.74 -9.53 -8.18
C GLY A 41 3.37 -10.88 -7.82
N ILE A 42 4.66 -11.09 -8.11
CA ILE A 42 5.38 -12.32 -7.74
C ILE A 42 5.34 -12.54 -6.23
N TYR A 43 5.65 -11.50 -5.45
CA TYR A 43 5.67 -11.59 -3.99
C TYR A 43 4.29 -11.96 -3.43
N PHE A 44 3.22 -11.33 -3.89
CA PHE A 44 1.87 -11.66 -3.44
C PHE A 44 1.39 -13.00 -3.94
N CYS A 45 1.68 -13.37 -5.19
CA CYS A 45 1.38 -14.69 -5.75
C CYS A 45 2.01 -15.80 -4.90
N TYR A 46 3.30 -15.69 -4.57
CA TYR A 46 3.98 -16.64 -3.69
C TYR A 46 3.36 -16.66 -2.28
N PHE A 47 3.00 -15.50 -1.75
CA PHE A 47 2.37 -15.40 -0.43
C PHE A 47 0.99 -16.10 -0.41
N TYR A 48 0.12 -15.83 -1.39
CA TYR A 48 -1.22 -16.42 -1.46
C TYR A 48 -1.16 -17.92 -1.78
N TYR A 49 -0.23 -18.34 -2.64
CA TYR A 49 0.03 -19.76 -2.92
C TYR A 49 0.37 -20.53 -1.64
N LYS A 50 1.27 -19.98 -0.81
CA LYS A 50 1.67 -20.61 0.45
C LYS A 50 0.59 -20.55 1.52
N SER A 51 -0.28 -19.55 1.48
CA SER A 51 -1.27 -19.33 2.53
C SER A 51 -2.55 -20.16 2.34
N SER A 52 -2.77 -20.77 1.16
CA SER A 52 -3.97 -21.57 0.83
C SER A 52 -5.31 -20.85 1.08
N THR A 53 -5.28 -19.52 1.29
CA THR A 53 -6.42 -18.78 1.84
C THR A 53 -7.37 -18.26 0.79
N GLU A 54 -6.92 -17.92 -0.43
CA GLU A 54 -7.80 -17.37 -1.46
C GLU A 54 -7.26 -17.61 -2.88
N ASN A 55 -7.95 -18.48 -3.63
CA ASN A 55 -7.58 -18.79 -5.02
C ASN A 55 -7.79 -17.57 -5.95
N THR A 56 -8.80 -16.74 -5.69
CA THR A 56 -9.15 -15.61 -6.56
C THR A 56 -8.06 -14.53 -6.60
N LEU A 57 -7.51 -14.15 -5.43
CA LEU A 57 -6.42 -13.17 -5.37
C LEU A 57 -5.12 -13.71 -5.99
N LEU A 58 -4.85 -15.01 -5.83
CA LEU A 58 -3.71 -15.66 -6.48
C LEU A 58 -3.79 -15.49 -8.01
N TRP A 59 -4.96 -15.78 -8.61
CA TRP A 59 -5.16 -15.61 -10.05
C TRP A 59 -5.00 -14.16 -10.49
N LEU A 60 -5.49 -13.20 -9.71
CA LEU A 60 -5.28 -11.77 -10.00
C LEU A 60 -3.79 -11.43 -10.08
N PHE A 61 -3.00 -11.80 -9.07
CA PHE A 61 -1.57 -11.52 -9.07
C PHE A 61 -0.84 -12.26 -10.20
N LEU A 62 -1.31 -13.45 -10.58
CA LEU A 62 -0.77 -14.19 -11.72
C LEU A 62 -1.04 -13.44 -13.04
N VAL A 63 -2.25 -12.92 -13.23
CA VAL A 63 -2.60 -12.05 -14.37
C VAL A 63 -1.76 -10.78 -14.37
N MET A 64 -1.52 -10.16 -13.22
CA MET A 64 -0.65 -8.98 -13.11
C MET A 64 0.80 -9.29 -13.54
N ILE A 65 1.36 -10.43 -13.12
CA ILE A 65 2.70 -10.87 -13.52
C ILE A 65 2.79 -11.02 -15.05
N VAL A 66 1.74 -11.57 -15.67
CA VAL A 66 1.70 -11.75 -17.13
C VAL A 66 1.55 -10.41 -17.85
N LEU A 67 0.61 -9.56 -17.43
CA LEU A 67 0.32 -8.28 -18.07
C LEU A 67 1.49 -7.29 -17.95
N TYR A 68 2.01 -7.13 -16.74
CA TYR A 68 3.06 -6.14 -16.44
C TYR A 68 4.47 -6.71 -16.59
N ASN A 69 4.62 -7.84 -17.28
CA ASN A 69 5.94 -8.41 -17.53
C ASN A 69 6.84 -7.37 -18.22
N PRO A 70 7.98 -6.98 -17.62
CA PRO A 70 8.84 -5.94 -18.18
C PRO A 70 9.67 -6.44 -19.37
N VAL A 71 9.84 -7.75 -19.52
CA VAL A 71 10.60 -8.39 -20.62
C VAL A 71 9.72 -8.55 -21.86
N PHE A 72 8.47 -8.97 -21.67
CA PHE A 72 7.51 -9.16 -22.76
C PHE A 72 6.42 -8.10 -22.67
N GLN A 73 6.60 -7.01 -23.43
CA GLN A 73 5.65 -5.90 -23.46
C GLN A 73 4.42 -6.27 -24.29
N ILE A 74 3.29 -6.49 -23.62
CA ILE A 74 1.99 -6.59 -24.29
C ILE A 74 1.56 -5.19 -24.73
N HIS A 75 1.23 -5.05 -26.01
CA HIS A 75 0.77 -3.79 -26.60
C HIS A 75 -0.76 -3.81 -26.59
N LEU A 76 -1.37 -3.17 -25.59
CA LEU A 76 -2.80 -2.84 -25.57
C LEU A 76 -2.93 -1.33 -25.78
N GLY A 77 -4.08 -0.87 -26.24
CA GLY A 77 -4.35 0.57 -26.33
C GLY A 77 -4.38 1.23 -24.93
N ASP A 78 -4.03 2.51 -24.87
CA ASP A 78 -3.96 3.29 -23.62
C ASP A 78 -5.22 3.17 -22.75
N ASP A 79 -6.40 3.17 -23.38
CA ASP A 79 -7.68 3.06 -22.67
C ASP A 79 -7.85 1.69 -21.98
N ALA A 80 -7.42 0.61 -22.64
CA ALA A 80 -7.47 -0.73 -22.06
C ALA A 80 -6.53 -0.84 -20.86
N TRP A 81 -5.34 -0.25 -20.94
CA TRP A 81 -4.39 -0.24 -19.82
C TRP A 81 -4.89 0.55 -18.61
N LYS A 82 -5.49 1.72 -18.83
CA LYS A 82 -6.12 2.49 -17.75
C LYS A 82 -7.24 1.71 -17.06
N MET A 83 -8.02 0.93 -17.82
CA MET A 83 -9.04 0.04 -17.23
C MET A 83 -8.41 -1.03 -16.35
N PHE A 84 -7.34 -1.70 -16.81
CA PHE A 84 -6.63 -2.70 -16.02
C PHE A 84 -5.99 -2.09 -14.76
N ASP A 85 -5.29 -0.97 -14.90
CA ASP A 85 -4.71 -0.22 -13.77
C ASP A 85 -5.78 0.10 -12.72
N GLY A 86 -6.94 0.60 -13.16
CA GLY A 86 -8.08 0.92 -12.30
C GLY A 86 -8.65 -0.28 -11.53
N VAL A 87 -8.83 -1.42 -12.20
CA VAL A 87 -9.32 -2.66 -11.56
C VAL A 87 -8.32 -3.15 -10.51
N ILE A 88 -7.02 -3.13 -10.84
CA ILE A 88 -5.98 -3.56 -9.91
C ILE A 88 -5.91 -2.64 -8.69
N ILE A 89 -6.05 -1.32 -8.88
CA ILE A 89 -6.13 -0.35 -7.77
C ILE A 89 -7.30 -0.68 -6.86
N LEU A 90 -8.49 -0.92 -7.41
CA LEU A 90 -9.70 -1.20 -6.61
C LEU A 90 -9.51 -2.45 -5.74
N ILE A 91 -9.03 -3.55 -6.33
CA ILE A 91 -8.85 -4.80 -5.60
C ILE A 91 -7.73 -4.69 -4.56
N SER A 92 -6.61 -4.05 -4.93
CA SER A 92 -5.49 -3.82 -4.00
C SER A 92 -5.90 -2.93 -2.82
N SER A 93 -6.75 -1.94 -3.07
CA SER A 93 -7.27 -1.04 -2.04
C SER A 93 -8.22 -1.78 -1.08
N TYR A 94 -9.10 -2.64 -1.61
CA TYR A 94 -9.94 -3.50 -0.77
C TYR A 94 -9.08 -4.42 0.12
N SER A 95 -8.07 -5.07 -0.46
CA SER A 95 -7.14 -5.94 0.29
C SER A 95 -6.36 -5.17 1.35
N LEU A 96 -6.01 -3.91 1.07
CA LEU A 96 -5.35 -3.02 2.03
C LEU A 96 -6.24 -2.69 3.23
N LEU A 97 -7.52 -2.37 2.99
CA LEU A 97 -8.49 -2.04 4.04
C LEU A 97 -8.73 -3.23 4.97
N GLU A 98 -8.97 -4.42 4.42
CA GLU A 98 -9.14 -5.62 5.23
C GLU A 98 -7.91 -5.91 6.12
N ARG A 99 -6.72 -5.58 5.61
CA ARG A 99 -5.46 -5.74 6.35
C ARG A 99 -5.25 -4.69 7.41
N SER A 100 -5.58 -3.43 7.12
CA SER A 100 -5.43 -2.35 8.08
C SER A 100 -6.40 -2.55 9.24
N GLU A 101 -7.63 -3.00 8.99
CA GLU A 101 -8.58 -3.38 10.03
C GLU A 101 -8.03 -4.47 10.95
N LYS A 102 -7.48 -5.57 10.39
CA LYS A 102 -6.89 -6.64 11.22
C LYS A 102 -5.71 -6.17 12.10
N VAL A 103 -4.98 -5.13 11.68
CA VAL A 103 -3.87 -4.56 12.45
C VAL A 103 -4.35 -3.53 13.48
N LEU A 104 -5.34 -2.72 13.10
CA LEU A 104 -5.83 -1.59 13.92
C LEU A 104 -6.92 -2.02 14.92
N ASN A 105 -7.77 -2.99 14.60
CA ASN A 105 -8.86 -3.42 15.47
C ASN A 105 -8.39 -3.87 16.87
N PRO A 106 -7.29 -4.64 17.02
CA PRO A 106 -6.77 -4.97 18.36
C PRO A 106 -6.29 -3.73 19.13
N LEU A 107 -5.78 -2.71 18.43
CA LEU A 107 -5.34 -1.45 19.07
C LEU A 107 -6.54 -0.62 19.53
N PHE A 108 -7.62 -0.58 18.74
CA PHE A 108 -8.87 0.07 19.12
C PHE A 108 -9.57 -0.66 20.27
N ASP A 109 -9.63 -1.99 20.24
CA ASP A 109 -10.21 -2.79 21.33
C ASP A 109 -9.42 -2.62 22.64
N LEU A 110 -8.07 -2.61 22.57
CA LEU A 110 -7.23 -2.32 23.73
C LEU A 110 -7.50 -0.90 24.27
N ARG A 111 -7.61 0.10 23.38
CA ARG A 111 -7.94 1.48 23.75
C ARG A 111 -9.29 1.55 24.46
N ASP A 112 -10.31 0.88 23.96
CA ASP A 112 -11.66 0.93 24.53
C ASP A 112 -11.71 0.20 25.88
N LYS A 113 -11.02 -0.94 26.00
CA LYS A 113 -10.86 -1.66 27.26
C LYS A 113 -10.13 -0.83 28.31
N ILE A 114 -9.03 -0.17 27.95
CA ILE A 114 -8.32 0.76 28.82
C ILE A 114 -9.20 1.99 29.13
N GLY A 115 -9.96 2.50 28.16
CA GLY A 115 -10.92 3.59 28.34
C GLY A 115 -11.94 3.30 29.43
N SER A 116 -12.51 2.10 29.44
CA SER A 116 -13.45 1.67 30.48
C SER A 116 -12.85 1.62 31.89
N PHE A 117 -11.54 1.40 32.01
CA PHE A 117 -10.81 1.48 33.27
C PHE A 117 -10.50 2.94 33.65
N ILE A 118 -10.08 3.74 32.68
CA ILE A 118 -9.81 5.17 32.85
C ILE A 118 -11.06 5.92 33.32
N ASP A 119 -12.23 5.53 32.85
CA ASP A 119 -13.50 6.16 33.23
C ASP A 119 -13.81 6.03 34.72
N LYS A 120 -13.21 5.06 35.42
CA LYS A 120 -13.34 4.86 36.88
C LYS A 120 -12.34 5.68 37.70
N LEU A 121 -11.38 6.38 37.06
CA LEU A 121 -10.35 7.14 37.75
C LEU A 121 -10.80 8.59 38.06
N PRO A 122 -10.19 9.23 39.07
CA PRO A 122 -10.41 10.65 39.32
C PRO A 122 -10.07 11.50 38.10
N LEU A 123 -10.78 12.63 37.95
CA LEU A 123 -10.74 13.49 36.75
C LEU A 123 -9.31 13.92 36.35
N PHE A 124 -8.44 14.15 37.34
CA PHE A 124 -7.04 14.50 37.13
C PHE A 124 -6.25 13.38 36.41
N PHE A 125 -6.34 12.14 36.91
CA PHE A 125 -5.67 10.98 36.30
C PHE A 125 -6.25 10.65 34.92
N LYS A 126 -7.57 10.78 34.75
CA LYS A 126 -8.24 10.59 33.46
C LYS A 126 -7.68 11.49 32.37
N ARG A 127 -7.46 12.78 32.68
CA ARG A 127 -6.85 13.74 31.72
C ARG A 127 -5.42 13.36 31.35
N ILE A 128 -4.59 12.98 32.33
CA ILE A 128 -3.19 12.60 32.09
C ILE A 128 -3.11 11.34 31.22
N ILE A 129 -3.89 10.31 31.54
CA ILE A 129 -3.82 9.04 30.82
C ILE A 129 -4.36 9.21 29.39
N ASN A 130 -5.45 9.97 29.19
CA ASN A 130 -5.95 10.26 27.84
C ASN A 130 -4.93 11.05 26.99
N LEU A 131 -4.17 11.95 27.60
CA LEU A 131 -3.07 12.65 26.92
C LEU A 131 -1.98 11.66 26.47
N ILE A 132 -1.56 10.77 27.36
CA ILE A 132 -0.53 9.77 27.05
C ILE A 132 -0.99 8.81 25.94
N LEU A 133 -2.22 8.31 26.02
CA LEU A 133 -2.81 7.43 24.99
C LEU A 133 -2.92 8.13 23.63
N SER A 134 -3.36 9.39 23.62
CA SER A 134 -3.37 10.23 22.42
C SER A 134 -1.98 10.33 21.79
N VAL A 135 -0.95 10.62 22.59
CA VAL A 135 0.43 10.73 22.11
C VAL A 135 0.95 9.39 21.57
N ILE A 136 0.71 8.28 22.26
CA ILE A 136 1.13 6.94 21.80
C ILE A 136 0.43 6.58 20.47
N PHE A 137 -0.86 6.88 20.36
CA PHE A 137 -1.62 6.63 19.14
C PHE A 137 -1.12 7.49 17.98
N MET A 138 -0.86 8.77 18.24
CA MET A 138 -0.30 9.71 17.27
C MET A 138 1.12 9.30 16.82
N ILE A 139 1.98 8.83 17.72
CA ILE A 139 3.31 8.29 17.39
C ILE A 139 3.20 7.02 16.55
N SER A 140 2.26 6.14 16.89
CA SER A 140 2.03 4.89 16.14
C SER A 140 1.58 5.18 14.71
N ILE A 141 0.65 6.12 14.54
CA ILE A 141 0.24 6.64 13.23
C ILE A 141 1.42 7.29 12.52
N PHE A 142 2.21 8.12 13.20
CA PHE A 142 3.37 8.80 12.62
C PHE A 142 4.43 7.82 12.12
N PHE A 143 4.72 6.74 12.85
CA PHE A 143 5.65 5.70 12.39
C PHE A 143 5.15 4.98 11.14
N ILE A 144 3.85 4.64 11.11
CA ILE A 144 3.20 4.05 9.94
C ILE A 144 3.30 5.04 8.76
N PHE A 145 2.98 6.30 8.98
CA PHE A 145 3.10 7.35 7.97
C PHE A 145 4.53 7.57 7.53
N LYS A 146 5.54 7.55 8.41
CA LYS A 146 6.95 7.75 8.06
C LYS A 146 7.47 6.65 7.15
N GLU A 147 7.16 5.38 7.43
CA GLU A 147 7.56 4.27 6.54
C GLU A 147 6.85 4.37 5.19
N VAL A 148 5.56 4.68 5.19
CA VAL A 148 4.77 4.91 3.97
C VAL A 148 5.32 6.08 3.17
N ILE A 149 5.62 7.20 3.82
CA ILE A 149 6.21 8.41 3.24
C ILE A 149 7.59 8.12 2.67
N MET A 150 8.49 7.44 3.38
CA MET A 150 9.80 7.11 2.81
C MET A 150 9.68 6.25 1.55
N ILE A 151 8.76 5.30 1.55
CA ILE A 151 8.62 4.34 0.45
C ILE A 151 7.88 4.95 -0.74
N ILE A 152 7.09 6.00 -0.54
CA ILE A 152 6.42 6.74 -1.61
C ILE A 152 7.30 7.90 -2.11
N ILE A 153 7.85 8.70 -1.20
CA ILE A 153 8.63 9.88 -1.55
C ILE A 153 9.93 9.49 -2.20
N VAL A 154 10.64 8.44 -1.75
CA VAL A 154 11.93 8.08 -2.37
C VAL A 154 11.77 7.72 -3.86
N PRO A 155 10.81 6.88 -4.29
CA PRO A 155 10.54 6.64 -5.71
C PRO A 155 10.07 7.89 -6.46
N ILE A 156 9.18 8.70 -5.88
CA ILE A 156 8.69 9.92 -6.54
C ILE A 156 9.80 10.95 -6.70
N LEU A 157 10.64 11.16 -5.68
CA LEU A 157 11.76 12.10 -5.73
C LEU A 157 12.81 11.61 -6.73
N SER A 158 13.12 10.31 -6.74
CA SER A 158 13.98 9.70 -7.75
C SER A 158 13.41 9.93 -9.15
N PHE A 159 12.10 9.78 -9.33
CA PHE A 159 11.42 10.04 -10.60
C PHE A 159 11.48 11.51 -11.02
N VAL A 160 11.20 12.45 -10.11
CA VAL A 160 11.28 13.90 -10.40
C VAL A 160 12.71 14.29 -10.79
N ILE A 161 13.72 13.76 -10.10
CA ILE A 161 15.13 14.00 -10.41
C ILE A 161 15.50 13.43 -11.79
N GLU A 162 15.05 12.22 -12.11
CA GLU A 162 15.28 11.59 -13.42
C GLU A 162 14.59 12.38 -14.54
N ALA A 163 13.33 12.78 -14.36
CA ALA A 163 12.57 13.56 -15.34
C ALA A 163 13.23 14.92 -15.61
N TYR A 164 13.77 15.58 -14.58
CA TYR A 164 14.47 16.86 -14.73
C TYR A 164 15.79 16.72 -15.49
N LYS A 165 16.50 15.59 -15.32
CA LYS A 165 17.74 15.29 -16.04
C LYS A 165 17.54 15.12 -17.55
N TYR A 166 16.38 14.58 -17.96
CA TYR A 166 16.07 14.36 -19.37
C TYR A 166 15.43 15.58 -20.05
N SER A 167 15.06 16.63 -19.30
CA SER A 167 14.52 17.89 -19.85
C SER A 167 15.56 18.99 -20.08
N SER A 168 16.84 18.75 -19.75
CA SER A 168 17.99 19.65 -19.93
C SER A 168 18.98 19.08 -20.93
#